data_AF-A0A7V3DXE8-F1
#
_entry.id   AF-A0A7V3DXE8-F1
#
_cell.length_a   1.000
_cell.length_b   1.000
_cell.length_c   1.000
_cell.angle_alpha   90.00
_cell.angle_beta   90.00
_cell.angle_gamma   90.00
#
_symmetry.space_group_name_H-M   'P 1'
#
loop_
_entity.id
_entity.type
_entity.pdbx_description
1 polymer ?
#
loop_
_entity_poly.entity_id
_entity_poly.type
_entity_poly.pdbx_seq_one_letter_code
_entity_poly.pdbx_strand_id
1 'polypeptide(L)'
;MKTLSSTSETERLCPAQDVVWLLEIDWPDRTRRYATRAVTIGGLDYAAAIDDPGELILAAVPDHPLRPSGPDRATLAVANRAGDGERFETLTLLHDPEGLTCRVGMLFLSKTTPPAAEDPVWFQQFTLDGVAFDNRRARLRLVSAGLGRAGERRATRILDPSMAPALSEEAVGRVLPLCFGEIDHSPLVPLRIGWRTRLEDALTADAAVARVVSLEGWPDAGRAQIGREVLRFAAVDRAARTLGTPAWPLMRPEACSHAAGAPVASLPAGGVEFAAADHACHSVGPVYADGAPLPATAFGVSMETIDGQPVTKVVFPRWPVVAENGVARIAADGLTARIEGWAVDGALIESPRDLIAVLLCDARFLGLAAARVNLASLQAAPEYRYARRIDGAETLRDLVLSAAREAR
;
A
#
# COMPACT_ATOMS: atom_id res chain seq x y z
N MET A 1 27.99 -11.58 -14.17
CA MET A 1 28.12 -12.68 -15.15
C MET A 1 27.52 -13.91 -14.47
N LYS A 2 26.47 -14.53 -15.02
CA LYS A 2 25.87 -15.73 -14.40
C LYS A 2 26.76 -16.94 -14.70
N THR A 3 27.20 -17.64 -13.67
CA THR A 3 28.03 -18.85 -13.81
C THR A 3 27.14 -19.98 -14.33
N LEU A 4 27.53 -20.60 -15.45
CA LEU A 4 26.86 -21.78 -15.99
C LEU A 4 27.27 -23.03 -15.21
N SER A 5 26.40 -24.04 -15.15
CA SER A 5 26.78 -25.36 -14.65
C SER A 5 27.90 -25.95 -15.52
N SER A 6 28.67 -26.89 -14.98
CA SER A 6 29.72 -27.58 -15.74
C SER A 6 29.17 -28.26 -16.99
N THR A 7 27.97 -28.84 -16.89
CA THR A 7 27.24 -29.46 -18.01
C THR A 7 26.83 -28.42 -19.05
N SER A 8 26.15 -27.35 -18.64
CA SER A 8 25.70 -26.29 -19.55
C SER A 8 26.87 -25.57 -20.22
N GLU A 9 27.99 -25.37 -19.52
CA GLU A 9 29.19 -24.78 -20.12
C GLU A 9 29.83 -25.70 -21.16
N THR A 10 29.85 -27.02 -20.91
CA THR A 10 30.36 -28.01 -21.87
C THR A 10 29.49 -28.05 -23.13
N GLU A 11 28.16 -28.14 -22.96
CA GLU A 11 27.22 -28.23 -24.08
C GLU A 11 27.13 -26.91 -24.87
N ARG A 12 27.28 -25.75 -24.20
CA ARG A 12 27.38 -24.44 -24.87
C ARG A 12 28.58 -24.37 -25.83
N LEU A 13 29.66 -25.09 -25.56
CA LEU A 13 30.84 -25.09 -26.42
C LEU A 13 30.74 -26.10 -27.58
N CYS A 14 29.70 -26.95 -27.60
CA CYS A 14 29.48 -27.89 -28.70
C CYS A 14 29.03 -27.19 -30.00
N PRO A 15 29.55 -27.56 -31.18
CA PRO A 15 29.17 -26.93 -32.45
C PRO A 15 27.70 -27.15 -32.86
N ALA A 16 27.07 -28.21 -32.36
CA ALA A 16 25.68 -28.55 -32.61
C ALA A 16 24.89 -28.49 -31.29
N GLN A 17 24.63 -27.27 -30.83
CA GLN A 17 23.89 -27.01 -29.58
C GLN A 17 22.44 -27.47 -29.73
N ASP A 18 21.95 -28.22 -28.74
CA ASP A 18 20.54 -28.58 -28.65
C ASP A 18 19.86 -27.74 -27.57
N VAL A 19 19.11 -26.72 -27.98
CA VAL A 19 18.56 -25.69 -27.06
C VAL A 19 17.06 -25.89 -26.84
N VAL A 20 16.64 -25.74 -25.59
CA VAL A 20 15.23 -25.69 -25.17
C VAL A 20 14.95 -24.33 -24.55
N TRP A 21 13.92 -23.63 -25.04
CA TRP A 21 13.45 -22.42 -24.38
C TRP A 21 12.49 -22.78 -23.27
N LEU A 22 12.56 -22.03 -22.17
CA LEU A 22 11.82 -22.28 -20.94
C LEU A 22 11.03 -21.03 -20.55
N LEU A 23 9.81 -21.24 -20.06
CA LEU A 23 8.96 -20.23 -19.46
C LEU A 23 8.34 -20.80 -18.18
N GLU A 24 8.47 -20.08 -17.07
CA GLU A 24 7.70 -20.32 -15.85
C GLU A 24 6.77 -19.13 -15.60
N ILE A 25 5.51 -19.39 -15.27
CA ILE A 25 4.55 -18.37 -14.83
C ILE A 25 4.01 -18.79 -13.47
N ASP A 26 4.09 -17.88 -12.51
CA ASP A 26 3.51 -18.06 -11.17
C ASP A 26 2.04 -17.65 -11.19
N TRP A 27 1.16 -18.64 -11.36
CA TRP A 27 -0.29 -18.44 -11.24
C TRP A 27 -0.72 -18.49 -9.78
N PRO A 28 -1.91 -17.95 -9.43
CA PRO A 28 -2.40 -17.97 -8.06
C PRO A 28 -2.50 -19.37 -7.44
N ASP A 29 -2.76 -20.40 -8.24
CA ASP A 29 -2.87 -21.80 -7.82
C ASP A 29 -1.51 -22.52 -7.76
N ARG A 30 -0.65 -22.32 -8.77
CA ARG A 30 0.65 -23.00 -8.89
C ARG A 30 1.54 -22.36 -9.95
N THR A 31 2.85 -22.59 -9.85
CA THR A 31 3.78 -22.32 -10.95
C THR A 31 3.56 -23.30 -12.10
N ARG A 32 3.26 -22.77 -13.29
CA ARG A 32 3.13 -23.56 -14.53
C ARG A 32 4.38 -23.41 -15.38
N ARG A 33 4.82 -24.53 -15.95
CA ARG A 33 6.13 -24.67 -16.61
C ARG A 33 5.95 -25.09 -18.06
N TYR A 34 6.53 -24.31 -18.95
CA TYR A 34 6.39 -24.46 -20.40
C TYR A 34 7.77 -24.51 -21.05
N ALA A 35 7.88 -25.30 -22.11
CA ALA A 35 9.09 -25.45 -22.91
C ALA A 35 8.76 -25.63 -24.40
N THR A 36 9.76 -25.46 -25.27
CA THR A 36 9.60 -25.73 -26.72
C THR A 36 9.42 -27.21 -27.05
N ARG A 37 9.84 -28.09 -26.13
CA ARG A 37 9.58 -29.54 -26.17
C ARG A 37 9.44 -30.06 -24.74
N ALA A 38 8.80 -31.21 -24.56
CA ALA A 38 8.64 -31.80 -23.24
C ALA A 38 10.01 -32.18 -22.67
N VAL A 39 10.28 -31.77 -21.45
CA VAL A 39 11.54 -32.04 -20.74
C VAL A 39 11.30 -32.07 -19.24
N THR A 40 12.01 -32.94 -18.54
CA THR A 40 12.03 -32.98 -17.08
C THR A 40 13.37 -32.44 -16.60
N ILE A 41 13.35 -31.45 -15.71
CA ILE A 41 14.55 -30.76 -15.20
C ILE A 41 14.53 -30.84 -13.69
N GLY A 42 15.52 -31.52 -13.08
CA GLY A 42 15.57 -31.66 -11.63
C GLY A 42 14.30 -32.27 -11.00
N GLY A 43 13.60 -33.14 -11.74
CA GLY A 43 12.34 -33.75 -11.32
C GLY A 43 11.08 -32.91 -11.57
N LEU A 44 11.19 -31.74 -12.22
CA LEU A 44 10.06 -30.89 -12.59
C LEU A 44 9.75 -31.04 -14.08
N ASP A 45 8.48 -31.31 -14.40
CA ASP A 45 8.03 -31.47 -15.79
C ASP A 45 7.70 -30.13 -16.43
N TYR A 46 8.23 -29.91 -17.63
CA TYR A 46 7.93 -28.77 -18.50
C TYR A 46 7.10 -29.24 -19.70
N ALA A 47 5.92 -28.67 -19.87
CA ALA A 47 5.03 -29.03 -20.98
C ALA A 47 5.54 -28.47 -22.31
N ALA A 48 5.41 -29.24 -23.38
CA ALA A 48 5.70 -28.83 -24.76
C ALA A 48 4.64 -27.83 -25.27
N ALA A 49 4.78 -26.56 -24.89
CA ALA A 49 3.75 -25.55 -25.11
C ALA A 49 4.29 -24.22 -25.65
N ILE A 50 5.61 -24.03 -25.74
CA ILE A 50 6.19 -22.84 -26.38
C ILE A 50 6.24 -23.10 -27.89
N ASP A 51 5.35 -22.45 -28.62
CA ASP A 51 5.22 -22.55 -30.08
C ASP A 51 6.28 -21.70 -30.80
N ASP A 52 6.63 -20.55 -30.19
CA ASP A 52 7.57 -19.58 -30.74
C ASP A 52 8.29 -18.89 -29.58
N PRO A 53 9.62 -19.03 -29.44
CA PRO A 53 10.37 -18.34 -28.40
C PRO A 53 10.41 -16.82 -28.57
N GLY A 54 9.96 -16.30 -29.73
CA GLY A 54 9.76 -14.89 -30.01
C GLY A 54 11.04 -14.05 -29.92
N GLU A 55 10.90 -12.81 -29.46
CA GLU A 55 11.99 -11.84 -29.39
C GLU A 55 12.30 -11.47 -27.94
N LEU A 56 13.58 -11.55 -27.57
CA LEU A 56 14.12 -11.06 -26.30
C LEU A 56 14.94 -9.79 -26.57
N ILE A 57 14.39 -8.64 -26.21
CA ILE A 57 15.07 -7.34 -26.27
C ILE A 57 15.56 -7.02 -24.87
N LEU A 58 16.84 -7.29 -24.61
CA LEU A 58 17.50 -6.82 -23.40
C LEU A 58 17.96 -5.39 -23.63
N ALA A 59 17.56 -4.48 -22.74
CA ALA A 59 18.00 -3.11 -22.84
C ALA A 59 19.52 -3.06 -22.65
N ALA A 60 20.22 -2.48 -23.62
CA ALA A 60 21.64 -2.20 -23.47
C ALA A 60 21.86 -1.37 -22.20
N VAL A 61 22.94 -1.67 -21.48
CA VAL A 61 23.47 -0.76 -20.46
C VAL A 61 23.67 0.57 -21.18
N PRO A 62 22.97 1.65 -20.79
CA PRO A 62 23.06 2.88 -21.54
C PRO A 62 24.50 3.39 -21.48
N ASP A 63 25.09 3.65 -22.65
CA ASP A 63 26.44 4.23 -22.77
C ASP A 63 26.56 5.60 -22.07
N HIS A 64 25.42 6.16 -21.66
CA HIS A 64 25.32 7.43 -20.96
C HIS A 64 24.31 7.35 -19.80
N PRO A 65 24.68 7.77 -18.57
CA PRO A 65 23.86 7.65 -17.36
C PRO A 65 22.56 8.48 -17.35
N LEU A 66 22.27 9.23 -18.42
CA LEU A 66 21.08 10.07 -18.58
C LEU A 66 20.16 9.61 -19.71
N ARG A 67 20.56 8.60 -20.50
CA ARG A 67 19.71 8.06 -21.56
C ARG A 67 18.83 6.99 -20.91
N PRO A 68 17.50 7.13 -20.93
CA PRO A 68 16.64 6.09 -20.38
C PRO A 68 16.87 4.81 -21.18
N SER A 69 17.36 3.76 -20.54
CA SER A 69 17.22 2.42 -21.08
C SER A 69 15.72 2.10 -21.12
N GLY A 70 15.23 1.59 -22.24
CA GLY A 70 13.89 0.99 -22.26
C GLY A 70 13.84 -0.17 -21.25
N PRO A 71 12.65 -0.60 -20.79
CA PRO A 71 12.57 -1.84 -20.02
C PRO A 71 13.01 -3.01 -20.91
N ASP A 72 13.64 -4.03 -20.34
CA ASP A 72 13.83 -5.29 -21.06
C ASP A 72 12.44 -5.82 -21.43
N ARG A 73 12.30 -6.31 -22.66
CA ARG A 73 11.04 -6.85 -23.17
C ARG A 73 11.29 -8.24 -23.71
N ALA A 74 10.36 -9.14 -23.43
CA ALA A 74 10.31 -10.40 -24.12
C ALA A 74 8.92 -10.58 -24.73
N THR A 75 8.89 -11.14 -25.93
CA THR A 75 7.66 -11.64 -26.54
C THR A 75 7.83 -13.13 -26.75
N LEU A 76 6.82 -13.91 -26.42
CA LEU A 76 6.87 -15.37 -26.55
C LEU A 76 5.45 -15.88 -26.82
N ALA A 77 5.31 -16.91 -27.66
CA ALA A 77 4.00 -17.48 -27.97
C ALA A 77 3.88 -18.88 -27.36
N VAL A 78 2.80 -19.08 -26.60
CA VAL A 78 2.42 -20.40 -26.08
C VAL A 78 1.23 -20.96 -26.84
N ALA A 79 1.16 -22.28 -26.97
CA ALA A 79 0.07 -22.97 -27.64
C ALA A 79 -1.27 -22.70 -26.94
N ASN A 80 -2.29 -22.32 -27.73
CA ASN A 80 -3.66 -22.08 -27.26
C ASN A 80 -4.67 -23.05 -27.92
N ARG A 81 -4.31 -24.34 -27.99
CA ARG A 81 -5.12 -25.37 -28.65
C ARG A 81 -5.76 -26.29 -27.61
N ALA A 82 -6.99 -26.74 -27.89
CA ALA A 82 -7.61 -27.82 -27.14
C ALA A 82 -6.85 -29.12 -27.49
N GLY A 83 -6.00 -29.58 -26.58
CA GLY A 83 -5.26 -30.84 -26.66
C GLY A 83 -5.26 -31.54 -25.30
N ASP A 84 -4.19 -32.26 -24.96
CA ASP A 84 -4.05 -33.00 -23.69
C ASP A 84 -3.93 -32.11 -22.42
N GLY A 85 -4.14 -30.80 -22.54
CA GLY A 85 -4.03 -29.84 -21.45
C GLY A 85 -5.01 -28.67 -21.57
N GLU A 86 -5.14 -27.91 -20.49
CA GLU A 86 -6.01 -26.73 -20.40
C GLU A 86 -5.53 -25.61 -21.33
N ARG A 87 -6.46 -24.98 -22.07
CA ARG A 87 -6.11 -23.88 -22.99
C ARG A 87 -5.63 -22.68 -22.19
N PHE A 88 -4.58 -22.02 -22.67
CA PHE A 88 -4.08 -20.80 -22.03
C PHE A 88 -5.16 -19.72 -21.89
N GLU A 89 -6.04 -19.61 -22.89
CA GLU A 89 -7.21 -18.72 -22.85
C GLU A 89 -8.17 -19.03 -21.70
N THR A 90 -8.43 -20.31 -21.41
CA THR A 90 -9.26 -20.72 -20.26
C THR A 90 -8.61 -20.29 -18.95
N LEU A 91 -7.29 -20.40 -18.85
CA LEU A 91 -6.54 -19.96 -17.67
C LEU A 91 -6.63 -18.45 -17.45
N THR A 92 -6.56 -17.66 -18.53
CA THR A 92 -6.69 -16.20 -18.45
C THR A 92 -8.11 -15.71 -18.15
N LEU A 93 -9.12 -16.55 -18.39
CA LEU A 93 -10.51 -16.26 -17.99
C LEU A 93 -10.76 -16.54 -16.51
N LEU A 94 -10.05 -17.53 -15.94
CA LEU A 94 -10.13 -17.87 -14.52
C LEU A 94 -9.30 -16.91 -13.65
N HIS A 95 -8.17 -16.45 -14.17
CA HIS A 95 -7.26 -15.54 -13.48
C HIS A 95 -6.74 -14.48 -14.46
N ASP A 96 -6.81 -13.20 -14.08
CA ASP A 96 -6.18 -12.13 -14.85
C ASP A 96 -4.66 -12.38 -14.92
N PRO A 97 -4.09 -12.61 -16.11
CA PRO A 97 -2.69 -12.93 -16.23
C PRO A 97 -1.79 -11.68 -16.16
N GLU A 98 -2.34 -10.46 -16.30
CA GLU A 98 -1.54 -9.24 -16.21
C GLU A 98 -1.01 -9.04 -14.79
N GLY A 99 0.28 -8.69 -14.69
CA GLY A 99 0.95 -8.54 -13.40
C GLY A 99 1.56 -9.82 -12.83
N LEU A 100 1.27 -10.99 -13.42
CA LEU A 100 1.87 -12.25 -12.96
C LEU A 100 3.39 -12.25 -13.17
N THR A 101 4.09 -12.82 -12.20
CA THR A 101 5.54 -13.04 -12.29
C THR A 101 5.82 -14.19 -13.26
N CYS A 102 6.81 -13.99 -14.11
CA CYS A 102 7.30 -15.03 -15.01
C CYS A 102 8.81 -14.99 -15.16
N ARG A 103 9.39 -16.13 -15.57
CA ARG A 103 10.83 -16.26 -15.84
C ARG A 103 11.01 -16.87 -17.22
N VAL A 104 11.88 -16.26 -18.00
CA VAL A 104 12.28 -16.77 -19.31
C VAL A 104 13.73 -17.21 -19.24
N GLY A 105 14.01 -18.38 -19.81
CA GLY A 105 15.33 -18.96 -19.83
C GLY A 105 15.54 -19.89 -21.01
N MET A 106 16.72 -20.48 -21.04
CA MET A 106 17.03 -21.57 -21.96
C MET A 106 17.81 -22.67 -21.25
N LEU A 107 17.82 -23.86 -21.85
CA LEU A 107 18.58 -25.02 -21.41
C LEU A 107 19.36 -25.58 -22.61
N PHE A 108 20.64 -25.88 -22.39
CA PHE A 108 21.44 -26.67 -23.31
C PHE A 108 21.29 -28.15 -22.93
N LEU A 109 20.72 -28.96 -23.80
CA LEU A 109 20.51 -30.38 -23.54
C LEU A 109 21.80 -31.17 -23.78
N SER A 110 22.17 -31.97 -22.79
CA SER A 110 23.17 -33.00 -22.97
C SER A 110 22.55 -34.29 -23.52
N LYS A 111 23.27 -34.97 -24.40
CA LYS A 111 22.89 -36.30 -24.91
C LYS A 111 23.17 -37.41 -23.90
N THR A 112 24.04 -37.17 -22.93
CA THR A 112 24.54 -38.20 -22.01
C THR A 112 24.11 -37.98 -20.57
N THR A 113 23.74 -36.76 -20.22
CA THR A 113 23.43 -36.38 -18.84
C THR A 113 22.01 -35.81 -18.76
N PRO A 114 21.14 -36.32 -17.87
CA PRO A 114 19.82 -35.74 -17.68
C PRO A 114 19.92 -34.34 -17.08
N PRO A 115 19.03 -33.39 -17.44
CA PRO A 115 19.08 -32.02 -16.92
C PRO A 115 18.84 -31.95 -15.41
N ALA A 116 19.77 -31.32 -14.71
CA ALA A 116 19.67 -30.99 -13.29
C ALA A 116 18.99 -29.61 -13.07
N ALA A 117 18.58 -29.33 -11.83
CA ALA A 117 17.84 -28.10 -11.50
C ALA A 117 18.66 -26.82 -11.71
N GLU A 118 19.99 -26.94 -11.68
CA GLU A 118 20.97 -25.88 -11.87
C GLU A 118 21.36 -25.62 -13.34
N ASP A 119 21.00 -26.51 -14.27
CA ASP A 119 21.37 -26.40 -15.68
C ASP A 119 20.65 -25.26 -16.45
N PRO A 120 19.38 -24.90 -16.14
CA PRO A 120 18.70 -23.80 -16.82
C PRO A 120 19.39 -22.45 -16.68
N VAL A 121 19.60 -21.80 -17.82
CA VAL A 121 20.11 -20.43 -17.93
C VAL A 121 18.94 -19.47 -17.97
N TRP A 122 18.55 -18.98 -16.79
CA TRP A 122 17.52 -17.95 -16.68
C TRP A 122 18.06 -16.60 -17.11
N PHE A 123 17.41 -15.91 -18.04
CA PHE A 123 17.80 -14.55 -18.43
C PHE A 123 17.46 -13.56 -17.32
N GLN A 124 16.16 -13.43 -17.03
CA GLN A 124 15.62 -12.49 -16.05
C GLN A 124 14.19 -12.88 -15.64
N GLN A 125 13.71 -12.26 -14.57
CA GLN A 125 12.32 -12.30 -14.14
C GLN A 125 11.57 -11.12 -14.77
N PHE A 126 10.44 -11.43 -15.39
CA PHE A 126 9.54 -10.51 -16.05
C PHE A 126 8.20 -10.46 -15.33
N THR A 127 7.42 -9.45 -15.67
CA THR A 127 5.99 -9.36 -15.38
C THR A 127 5.23 -9.49 -16.69
N LEU A 128 4.15 -10.25 -16.68
CA LEU A 128 3.27 -10.38 -17.83
C LEU A 128 2.47 -9.08 -18.00
N ASP A 129 2.67 -8.41 -19.14
CA ASP A 129 2.20 -7.06 -19.45
C ASP A 129 0.97 -7.06 -20.38
N GLY A 130 0.64 -8.22 -20.92
CA GLY A 130 -0.53 -8.42 -21.76
C GLY A 130 -0.45 -9.75 -22.52
N VAL A 131 -1.62 -10.25 -22.89
CA VAL A 131 -1.77 -11.46 -23.70
C VAL A 131 -2.64 -11.16 -24.90
N ALA A 132 -2.15 -11.48 -26.10
CA ALA A 132 -2.94 -11.39 -27.32
C ALA A 132 -3.20 -12.80 -27.86
N PHE A 133 -4.47 -13.14 -28.05
CA PHE A 133 -4.87 -14.45 -28.55
C PHE A 133 -5.03 -14.44 -30.07
N ASP A 134 -4.57 -15.52 -30.68
CA ASP A 134 -5.06 -15.98 -31.98
C ASP A 134 -5.62 -17.40 -31.85
N ASN A 135 -6.19 -17.93 -32.94
CA ASN A 135 -6.88 -19.22 -32.93
C ASN A 135 -5.98 -20.42 -32.54
N ARG A 136 -4.66 -20.24 -32.48
CA ARG A 136 -3.69 -21.31 -32.18
C ARG A 136 -2.72 -20.98 -31.06
N ARG A 137 -2.54 -19.69 -30.72
CA ARG A 137 -1.48 -19.21 -29.83
C ARG A 137 -1.97 -18.10 -28.91
N ALA A 138 -1.34 -18.02 -27.74
CA ALA A 138 -1.38 -16.86 -26.87
C ALA A 138 0.00 -16.18 -26.94
N ARG A 139 0.05 -14.96 -27.46
CA ARG A 139 1.26 -14.14 -27.52
C ARG A 139 1.37 -13.34 -26.24
N LEU A 140 2.40 -13.64 -25.46
CA LEU A 140 2.69 -13.01 -24.19
C LEU A 140 3.62 -11.82 -24.44
N ARG A 141 3.24 -10.64 -23.94
CA ARG A 141 4.13 -9.49 -23.83
C ARG A 141 4.65 -9.44 -22.42
N LEU A 142 5.96 -9.51 -22.25
CA LEU A 142 6.64 -9.55 -20.97
C LEU A 142 7.52 -8.31 -20.84
N VAL A 143 7.48 -7.65 -19.68
CA VAL A 143 8.33 -6.49 -19.37
C VAL A 143 9.15 -6.80 -18.14
N SER A 144 10.40 -6.35 -18.07
CA SER A 144 11.22 -6.61 -16.89
C SER A 144 10.51 -6.11 -15.64
N ALA A 145 10.57 -6.91 -14.57
CA ALA A 145 9.99 -6.57 -13.26
C ALA A 145 10.68 -5.36 -12.57
N GLY A 146 11.45 -4.56 -13.31
CA GLY A 146 12.07 -3.33 -12.83
C GLY A 146 11.05 -2.19 -12.67
N LEU A 147 11.55 -1.00 -12.33
CA LEU A 147 10.81 0.26 -12.10
C LEU A 147 9.93 0.76 -13.28
N GLY A 148 9.70 -0.03 -14.32
CA GLY A 148 8.77 0.30 -15.42
C GLY A 148 7.32 0.35 -14.92
N ARG A 149 6.54 -0.73 -15.07
CA ARG A 149 5.16 -0.77 -14.57
C ARG A 149 5.06 -0.70 -13.04
N ALA A 150 5.95 -1.41 -12.33
CA ALA A 150 5.90 -1.43 -10.87
C ALA A 150 6.35 -0.10 -10.25
N GLY A 151 7.25 0.62 -10.92
CA GLY A 151 7.65 1.96 -10.51
C GLY A 151 6.58 3.03 -10.78
N GLU A 152 5.65 2.80 -11.71
CA GLU A 152 4.52 3.69 -12.04
C GLU A 152 3.34 3.55 -11.07
N ARG A 153 3.34 2.54 -10.19
CA ARG A 153 2.32 2.41 -9.13
C ARG A 153 2.50 3.52 -8.10
N ARG A 154 1.38 4.02 -7.57
CA ARG A 154 1.40 4.88 -6.39
C ARG A 154 2.04 4.14 -5.22
N ALA A 155 2.91 4.83 -4.48
CA ALA A 155 3.49 4.26 -3.27
C ALA A 155 2.52 4.29 -2.09
N THR A 156 1.58 5.22 -2.10
CA THR A 156 0.59 5.44 -1.04
C THR A 156 -0.76 4.84 -1.40
N ARG A 157 -1.53 4.42 -0.40
CA ARG A 157 -2.90 3.92 -0.57
C ARG A 157 -3.91 5.06 -0.42
N ILE A 158 -4.99 4.99 -1.20
CA ILE A 158 -6.14 5.89 -1.07
C ILE A 158 -7.21 5.14 -0.28
N LEU A 159 -7.76 5.76 0.76
CA LEU A 159 -8.84 5.19 1.55
C LEU A 159 -10.09 5.01 0.70
N ASP A 160 -10.48 3.75 0.53
CA ASP A 160 -11.70 3.32 -0.14
C ASP A 160 -12.68 2.71 0.89
N PRO A 161 -14.01 2.86 0.72
CA PRO A 161 -14.99 2.30 1.65
C PRO A 161 -14.86 0.78 1.88
N SER A 162 -14.27 0.03 0.95
CA SER A 162 -14.03 -1.41 1.08
C SER A 162 -12.86 -1.76 2.01
N MET A 163 -11.94 -0.82 2.28
CA MET A 163 -10.71 -1.10 3.02
C MET A 163 -10.94 -1.29 4.53
N ALA A 164 -11.89 -0.55 5.12
CA ALA A 164 -12.20 -0.67 6.53
C ALA A 164 -13.69 -0.40 6.80
N PRO A 165 -14.33 -1.19 7.67
CA PRO A 165 -15.70 -0.93 8.07
C PRO A 165 -15.79 0.38 8.86
N ALA A 166 -16.90 1.10 8.65
CA ALA A 166 -17.22 2.37 9.32
C ALA A 166 -16.21 3.51 9.09
N LEU A 167 -15.54 3.53 7.93
CA LEU A 167 -14.81 4.73 7.50
C LEU A 167 -15.74 5.94 7.47
N SER A 168 -15.28 7.06 8.00
CA SER A 168 -15.98 8.33 7.90
C SER A 168 -15.98 8.82 6.46
N GLU A 169 -17.03 9.52 6.03
CA GLU A 169 -17.10 10.13 4.70
C GLU A 169 -15.90 11.06 4.41
N GLU A 170 -15.42 11.76 5.44
CA GLU A 170 -14.24 12.65 5.33
C GLU A 170 -12.92 11.91 5.09
N ALA A 171 -12.89 10.60 5.35
CA ALA A 171 -11.73 9.74 5.12
C ALA A 171 -11.67 9.24 3.68
N VAL A 172 -12.82 9.02 3.04
CA VAL A 172 -12.90 8.42 1.71
C VAL A 172 -12.20 9.32 0.68
N GLY A 173 -11.32 8.71 -0.13
CA GLY A 173 -10.51 9.42 -1.12
C GLY A 173 -9.25 10.08 -0.56
N ARG A 174 -9.02 10.05 0.76
CA ARG A 174 -7.78 10.57 1.35
C ARG A 174 -6.64 9.57 1.25
N VAL A 175 -5.42 10.09 1.11
CA VAL A 175 -4.20 9.29 1.03
C VAL A 175 -3.74 8.92 2.45
N LEU A 176 -3.47 7.64 2.69
CA LEU A 176 -2.75 7.20 3.88
C LEU A 176 -1.26 7.51 3.72
N PRO A 177 -0.67 8.30 4.63
CA PRO A 177 0.67 8.81 4.43
C PRO A 177 1.73 7.75 4.75
N LEU A 178 2.82 7.74 4.01
CA LEU A 178 4.06 7.07 4.45
C LEU A 178 4.94 8.09 5.17
N CYS A 179 5.51 7.71 6.31
CA CYS A 179 6.37 8.57 7.11
C CYS A 179 7.76 7.93 7.26
N PHE A 180 8.80 8.68 6.92
CA PHE A 180 10.21 8.30 7.07
C PHE A 180 10.92 9.36 7.89
N GLY A 181 11.88 8.94 8.71
CA GLY A 181 12.54 9.82 9.67
C GLY A 181 11.60 10.39 10.71
N GLU A 182 12.00 11.52 11.29
CA GLU A 182 11.27 12.23 12.34
C GLU A 182 10.51 13.44 11.77
N ILE A 183 9.19 13.50 11.99
CA ILE A 183 8.30 14.53 11.43
C ILE A 183 7.50 15.18 12.56
N ASP A 184 7.77 16.44 12.88
CA ASP A 184 7.21 17.10 14.08
C ASP A 184 5.71 17.40 14.04
N HIS A 185 5.20 17.82 12.87
CA HIS A 185 3.80 18.26 12.70
C HIS A 185 3.12 17.51 11.57
N SER A 186 3.17 16.18 11.62
CA SER A 186 2.56 15.32 10.61
C SER A 186 1.04 15.33 10.74
N PRO A 187 0.27 15.74 9.70
CA PRO A 187 -1.19 15.75 9.77
C PRO A 187 -1.78 14.36 9.97
N LEU A 188 -2.74 14.24 10.89
CA LEU A 188 -3.47 13.00 11.10
C LEU A 188 -4.64 12.91 10.12
N VAL A 189 -4.82 11.74 9.51
CA VAL A 189 -5.90 11.51 8.52
C VAL A 189 -7.10 10.91 9.24
N PRO A 190 -8.31 11.48 9.14
CA PRO A 190 -9.49 10.90 9.79
C PRO A 190 -9.74 9.48 9.24
N LEU A 191 -10.03 8.53 10.13
CA LEU A 191 -10.44 7.17 9.76
C LEU A 191 -11.89 6.92 10.16
N ARG A 192 -12.15 6.91 11.46
CA ARG A 192 -13.47 6.65 12.05
C ARG A 192 -13.80 7.79 12.97
N ILE A 193 -14.09 8.93 12.34
CA ILE A 193 -14.61 10.09 13.06
C ILE A 193 -16.14 10.05 13.02
N GLY A 194 -16.77 10.39 14.14
CA GLY A 194 -18.22 10.54 14.19
C GLY A 194 -18.71 11.73 13.37
N TRP A 195 -20.02 11.93 13.34
CA TRP A 195 -20.63 13.00 12.54
C TRP A 195 -20.62 14.32 13.27
N ARG A 196 -20.62 15.40 12.50
CA ARG A 196 -20.55 16.76 13.03
C ARG A 196 -21.81 17.53 12.65
N THR A 197 -22.26 18.37 13.56
CA THR A 197 -23.38 19.30 13.37
C THR A 197 -23.18 20.49 14.30
N ARG A 198 -24.19 21.34 14.45
CA ARG A 198 -24.18 22.46 15.40
C ARG A 198 -25.50 22.52 16.14
N LEU A 199 -25.47 23.06 17.35
CA LEU A 199 -26.70 23.42 18.07
C LEU A 199 -27.47 24.47 17.26
N GLU A 200 -28.75 24.24 17.04
CA GLU A 200 -29.65 25.23 16.43
C GLU A 200 -30.03 26.30 17.47
N ASP A 201 -30.39 25.86 18.68
CA ASP A 201 -30.76 26.70 19.81
C ASP A 201 -29.73 26.56 20.95
N ALA A 202 -29.69 27.53 21.87
CA ALA A 202 -28.89 27.40 23.08
C ALA A 202 -29.40 26.22 23.93
N LEU A 203 -28.47 25.42 24.46
CA LEU A 203 -28.77 24.27 25.30
C LEU A 203 -28.56 24.65 26.77
N THR A 204 -29.62 24.78 27.56
CA THR A 204 -29.52 25.04 29.00
C THR A 204 -29.10 23.79 29.76
N ALA A 205 -28.60 23.92 30.98
CA ALA A 205 -28.15 22.76 31.79
C ALA A 205 -29.28 21.76 32.13
N ASP A 206 -30.53 22.21 32.21
CA ASP A 206 -31.72 21.40 32.49
C ASP A 206 -32.43 20.89 31.23
N ALA A 207 -31.95 21.25 30.03
CA ALA A 207 -32.57 20.85 28.78
C ALA A 207 -32.56 19.31 28.61
N ALA A 208 -33.76 18.77 28.36
CA ALA A 208 -33.98 17.34 28.14
C ALA A 208 -33.68 16.88 26.70
N VAL A 209 -33.60 17.81 25.75
CA VAL A 209 -33.32 17.55 24.32
C VAL A 209 -32.39 18.62 23.77
N ALA A 210 -31.60 18.28 22.77
CA ALA A 210 -30.74 19.24 22.07
C ALA A 210 -31.14 19.33 20.60
N ARG A 211 -31.60 20.51 20.17
CA ARG A 211 -31.93 20.75 18.75
C ARG A 211 -30.68 21.08 17.96
N VAL A 212 -30.51 20.44 16.81
CA VAL A 212 -29.33 20.58 15.95
C VAL A 212 -29.71 20.93 14.51
N VAL A 213 -28.76 21.52 13.78
CA VAL A 213 -28.96 21.97 12.40
C VAL A 213 -29.29 20.81 11.45
N SER A 214 -28.57 19.68 11.59
CA SER A 214 -28.79 18.46 10.82
C SER A 214 -28.49 17.22 11.66
N LEU A 215 -29.24 16.15 11.38
CA LEU A 215 -29.01 14.81 11.89
C LEU A 215 -28.66 13.83 10.75
N GLU A 216 -28.35 14.30 9.55
CA GLU A 216 -28.01 13.39 8.43
C GLU A 216 -26.86 12.45 8.81
N GLY A 217 -27.05 11.16 8.55
CA GLY A 217 -26.14 10.08 8.92
C GLY A 217 -26.12 9.70 10.41
N TRP A 218 -26.58 10.54 11.34
CA TRP A 218 -26.39 10.30 12.79
C TRP A 218 -27.04 8.97 13.21
N PRO A 219 -26.49 8.23 14.19
CA PRO A 219 -27.16 7.02 14.68
C PRO A 219 -28.45 7.38 15.45
N ASP A 220 -29.39 6.45 15.55
CA ASP A 220 -30.65 6.68 16.29
C ASP A 220 -30.45 6.74 17.82
N ALA A 221 -29.37 6.14 18.31
CA ALA A 221 -28.94 6.19 19.70
C ALA A 221 -27.42 6.23 19.79
N GLY A 222 -26.88 6.87 20.83
CA GLY A 222 -25.44 6.96 21.01
C GLY A 222 -24.97 8.05 21.96
N ARG A 223 -23.79 8.58 21.64
CA ARG A 223 -23.11 9.63 22.39
C ARG A 223 -22.82 10.81 21.48
N ALA A 224 -22.98 12.01 22.03
CA ALA A 224 -22.51 13.24 21.40
C ALA A 224 -21.64 14.03 22.38
N GLN A 225 -20.83 14.92 21.85
CA GLN A 225 -19.97 15.81 22.61
C GLN A 225 -20.23 17.25 22.19
N ILE A 226 -20.32 18.15 23.17
CA ILE A 226 -20.42 19.60 22.99
C ILE A 226 -19.40 20.24 23.94
N GLY A 227 -18.35 20.84 23.38
CA GLY A 227 -17.18 21.26 24.16
C GLY A 227 -16.61 20.07 24.94
N ARG A 228 -16.55 20.18 26.28
CA ARG A 228 -16.07 19.10 27.17
C ARG A 228 -17.17 18.12 27.59
N GLU A 229 -18.43 18.49 27.46
CA GLU A 229 -19.56 17.68 27.93
C GLU A 229 -19.82 16.54 26.94
N VAL A 230 -19.88 15.31 27.46
CA VAL A 230 -20.34 14.14 26.71
C VAL A 230 -21.75 13.77 27.18
N LEU A 231 -22.70 13.84 26.26
CA LEU A 231 -24.10 13.50 26.49
C LEU A 231 -24.45 12.16 25.83
N ARG A 232 -25.42 11.45 26.41
CA ARG A 232 -25.97 10.20 25.85
C ARG A 232 -27.42 10.44 25.44
N PHE A 233 -27.78 9.94 24.25
CA PHE A 233 -29.14 9.96 23.75
C PHE A 233 -29.58 8.54 23.40
N ALA A 234 -30.78 8.16 23.81
CA ALA A 234 -31.36 6.84 23.53
C ALA A 234 -32.28 6.85 22.29
N ALA A 235 -32.66 8.04 21.82
CA ALA A 235 -33.45 8.24 20.63
C ALA A 235 -33.12 9.60 20.01
N VAL A 236 -33.43 9.77 18.73
CA VAL A 236 -33.42 11.06 18.02
C VAL A 236 -34.80 11.30 17.41
N ASP A 237 -35.23 12.56 17.35
CA ASP A 237 -36.37 12.96 16.53
C ASP A 237 -35.85 13.62 15.26
N ARG A 238 -35.94 12.90 14.13
CA ARG A 238 -35.47 13.40 12.83
C ARG A 238 -36.29 14.57 12.31
N ALA A 239 -37.59 14.59 12.59
CA ALA A 239 -38.48 15.65 12.11
C ALA A 239 -38.25 16.94 12.90
N ALA A 240 -38.10 16.84 14.23
CA ALA A 240 -37.77 17.97 15.09
C ALA A 240 -36.27 18.31 15.12
N ARG A 241 -35.42 17.47 14.51
CA ARG A 241 -33.95 17.52 14.54
C ARG A 241 -33.37 17.61 15.95
N THR A 242 -33.85 16.76 16.85
CA THR A 242 -33.37 16.74 18.23
C THR A 242 -32.62 15.46 18.57
N LEU A 243 -31.52 15.62 19.31
CA LEU A 243 -30.92 14.55 20.10
C LEU A 243 -31.73 14.41 21.40
N GLY A 244 -32.23 13.21 21.67
CA GLY A 244 -33.19 12.96 22.74
C GLY A 244 -34.63 13.30 22.32
N THR A 245 -35.59 12.75 23.06
CA THR A 245 -37.02 13.05 22.93
C THR A 245 -37.63 13.22 24.34
N PRO A 246 -38.85 13.78 24.48
CA PRO A 246 -39.49 13.90 25.79
C PRO A 246 -39.65 12.55 26.52
N ALA A 247 -39.85 11.45 25.79
CA ALA A 247 -39.92 10.10 26.36
C ALA A 247 -38.53 9.51 26.66
N TRP A 248 -37.49 9.99 25.99
CA TRP A 248 -36.12 9.51 26.10
C TRP A 248 -35.15 10.69 26.22
N PRO A 249 -35.14 11.39 27.37
CA PRO A 249 -34.37 12.61 27.55
C PRO A 249 -32.86 12.32 27.50
N LEU A 250 -32.08 13.35 27.21
CA LEU A 250 -30.62 13.31 27.24
C LEU A 250 -30.13 12.95 28.65
N MET A 251 -29.17 12.03 28.74
CA MET A 251 -28.40 11.83 29.97
C MET A 251 -27.13 12.67 29.92
N ARG A 252 -27.01 13.59 30.88
CA ARG A 252 -26.01 14.66 30.91
C ARG A 252 -25.30 14.69 32.27
N PRO A 253 -24.28 13.84 32.49
CA PRO A 253 -23.62 13.72 33.80
C PRO A 253 -22.90 14.99 34.24
N GLU A 254 -22.46 15.81 33.28
CA GLU A 254 -21.76 17.08 33.50
C GLU A 254 -22.54 18.23 32.85
N ALA A 255 -23.85 18.28 33.09
CA ALA A 255 -24.75 19.20 32.41
C ALA A 255 -24.32 20.67 32.58
N CYS A 256 -24.08 21.36 31.47
CA CYS A 256 -23.77 22.78 31.45
C CYS A 256 -24.52 23.50 30.33
N SER A 257 -24.49 24.83 30.34
CA SER A 257 -25.14 25.61 29.28
C SER A 257 -24.20 25.80 28.09
N HIS A 258 -24.73 25.62 26.87
CA HIS A 258 -24.02 25.83 25.61
C HIS A 258 -24.75 26.86 24.75
N ALA A 259 -24.00 27.72 24.06
CA ALA A 259 -24.56 28.71 23.16
C ALA A 259 -25.13 28.06 21.89
N ALA A 260 -26.10 28.73 21.26
CA ALA A 260 -26.53 28.39 19.90
C ALA A 260 -25.31 28.42 18.94
N GLY A 261 -25.30 27.52 17.97
CA GLY A 261 -24.19 27.36 17.03
C GLY A 261 -22.98 26.58 17.57
N ALA A 262 -22.97 26.17 18.84
CA ALA A 262 -21.87 25.37 19.38
C ALA A 262 -21.69 24.06 18.58
N PRO A 263 -20.45 23.66 18.27
CA PRO A 263 -20.18 22.41 17.56
C PRO A 263 -20.65 21.20 18.37
N VAL A 264 -21.36 20.29 17.70
CA VAL A 264 -21.81 19.02 18.27
C VAL A 264 -21.21 17.90 17.42
N ALA A 265 -20.52 16.96 18.05
CA ALA A 265 -19.91 15.84 17.35
C ALA A 265 -20.34 14.50 17.95
N SER A 266 -20.68 13.52 17.11
CA SER A 266 -21.00 12.18 17.57
C SER A 266 -19.72 11.48 18.03
N LEU A 267 -19.86 10.58 19.00
CA LEU A 267 -18.73 9.85 19.57
C LEU A 267 -18.93 8.33 19.37
N PRO A 268 -18.23 7.71 18.41
CA PRO A 268 -18.34 6.28 18.14
C PRO A 268 -18.03 5.38 19.34
N ALA A 269 -18.46 4.13 19.26
CA ALA A 269 -18.20 3.10 20.27
C ALA A 269 -16.74 2.62 20.18
N GLY A 270 -15.83 3.40 20.75
CA GLY A 270 -14.37 3.19 20.65
C GLY A 270 -13.58 4.49 20.71
N GLY A 271 -14.28 5.62 20.53
CA GLY A 271 -13.65 6.93 20.41
C GLY A 271 -13.63 7.38 18.95
N VAL A 272 -12.79 8.37 18.67
CA VAL A 272 -12.50 8.82 17.30
C VAL A 272 -11.10 8.42 16.90
N GLU A 273 -10.95 7.98 15.67
CA GLU A 273 -9.71 7.39 15.18
C GLU A 273 -9.14 8.15 13.99
N PHE A 274 -7.83 8.36 14.02
CA PHE A 274 -7.07 8.98 12.95
C PHE A 274 -5.85 8.14 12.60
N ALA A 275 -5.53 8.01 11.31
CA ALA A 275 -4.29 7.41 10.83
C ALA A 275 -3.13 8.40 10.97
N ALA A 276 -2.05 7.92 11.57
CA ALA A 276 -0.76 8.60 11.61
C ALA A 276 0.10 8.24 10.39
N ALA A 277 0.14 6.94 10.04
CA ALA A 277 0.88 6.44 8.88
C ALA A 277 0.36 5.09 8.37
N ASP A 278 0.61 4.81 7.09
CA ASP A 278 0.26 3.58 6.36
C ASP A 278 1.26 2.42 6.60
N HIS A 279 1.84 2.39 7.79
CA HIS A 279 2.78 1.37 8.24
C HIS A 279 2.88 1.41 9.76
N ALA A 280 3.58 0.44 10.34
CA ALA A 280 4.03 0.53 11.73
C ALA A 280 5.07 1.66 11.87
N CYS A 281 4.76 2.68 12.67
CA CYS A 281 5.70 3.72 13.07
C CYS A 281 6.64 3.19 14.16
N HIS A 282 7.85 3.75 14.23
CA HIS A 282 8.75 3.53 15.35
C HIS A 282 8.12 4.09 16.64
N SER A 283 7.62 5.32 16.57
CA SER A 283 6.84 5.92 17.66
C SER A 283 5.92 7.02 17.15
N VAL A 284 4.90 7.32 17.94
CA VAL A 284 4.07 8.53 17.79
C VAL A 284 4.20 9.31 19.09
N GLY A 285 4.81 10.49 18.99
CA GLY A 285 5.09 11.40 20.09
C GLY A 285 3.90 12.29 20.44
N PRO A 286 4.14 13.52 20.92
CA PRO A 286 3.08 14.45 21.26
C PRO A 286 2.13 14.71 20.09
N VAL A 287 0.84 14.75 20.40
CA VAL A 287 -0.22 15.10 19.46
C VAL A 287 -0.67 16.52 19.75
N TYR A 288 -0.93 17.29 18.70
CA TYR A 288 -1.30 18.69 18.77
C TYR A 288 -2.69 18.88 18.18
N ALA A 289 -3.46 19.76 18.80
CA ALA A 289 -4.74 20.26 18.31
C ALA A 289 -4.63 21.76 18.10
N ASP A 290 -4.82 22.22 16.86
CA ASP A 290 -4.66 23.63 16.47
C ASP A 290 -3.30 24.22 16.94
N GLY A 291 -2.24 23.41 16.85
CA GLY A 291 -0.88 23.76 17.26
C GLY A 291 -0.60 23.66 18.76
N ALA A 292 -1.61 23.44 19.61
CA ALA A 292 -1.42 23.26 21.04
C ALA A 292 -1.21 21.78 21.41
N PRO A 293 -0.20 21.43 22.22
CA PRO A 293 0.04 20.04 22.60
C PRO A 293 -1.09 19.52 23.49
N LEU A 294 -1.55 18.31 23.20
CA LEU A 294 -2.52 17.59 23.99
C LEU A 294 -1.82 16.79 25.12
N PRO A 295 -2.47 16.63 26.28
CA PRO A 295 -1.96 15.73 27.32
C PRO A 295 -1.83 14.30 26.79
N ALA A 296 -0.78 13.57 27.21
CA ALA A 296 -0.57 12.18 26.80
C ALA A 296 -1.73 11.25 27.19
N THR A 297 -2.51 11.60 28.22
CA THR A 297 -3.71 10.84 28.63
C THR A 297 -4.94 11.11 27.76
N ALA A 298 -4.87 12.08 26.84
CA ALA A 298 -5.99 12.44 25.97
C ALA A 298 -6.13 11.52 24.75
N PHE A 299 -5.09 10.73 24.43
CA PHE A 299 -5.07 9.83 23.29
C PHE A 299 -4.32 8.53 23.61
N GLY A 300 -4.61 7.49 22.82
CA GLY A 300 -3.82 6.28 22.75
C GLY A 300 -3.26 6.09 21.34
N VAL A 301 -2.16 5.35 21.24
CA VAL A 301 -1.59 4.94 19.95
C VAL A 301 -1.82 3.44 19.80
N SER A 302 -2.30 3.01 18.65
CA SER A 302 -2.59 1.60 18.36
C SER A 302 -2.25 1.27 16.92
N MET A 303 -2.19 -0.02 16.60
CA MET A 303 -2.07 -0.49 15.22
C MET A 303 -3.31 -1.29 14.84
N GLU A 304 -3.71 -1.17 13.59
CA GLU A 304 -4.75 -1.98 12.97
C GLU A 304 -4.29 -2.48 11.60
N THR A 305 -4.71 -3.67 11.21
CA THR A 305 -4.53 -4.14 9.83
C THR A 305 -5.69 -3.66 8.97
N ILE A 306 -5.39 -2.80 7.99
CA ILE A 306 -6.34 -2.32 6.99
C ILE A 306 -5.88 -2.85 5.64
N ASP A 307 -6.73 -3.61 4.95
CA ASP A 307 -6.43 -4.24 3.65
C ASP A 307 -5.07 -4.99 3.67
N GLY A 308 -4.92 -5.87 4.66
CA GLY A 308 -3.72 -6.70 4.84
C GLY A 308 -2.45 -5.98 5.31
N GLN A 309 -2.48 -4.66 5.48
CA GLN A 309 -1.30 -3.86 5.86
C GLN A 309 -1.48 -3.17 7.22
N PRO A 310 -0.40 -3.04 8.02
CA PRO A 310 -0.47 -2.34 9.29
C PRO A 310 -0.62 -0.83 9.06
N VAL A 311 -1.53 -0.22 9.82
CA VAL A 311 -1.73 1.23 9.88
C VAL A 311 -1.56 1.67 11.34
N THR A 312 -0.70 2.65 11.58
CA THR A 312 -0.54 3.26 12.91
C THR A 312 -1.63 4.31 13.10
N LYS A 313 -2.36 4.21 14.21
CA LYS A 313 -3.50 5.07 14.53
C LYS A 313 -3.32 5.81 15.85
N VAL A 314 -3.83 7.04 15.88
CA VAL A 314 -4.09 7.80 17.10
C VAL A 314 -5.59 7.71 17.40
N VAL A 315 -5.92 7.27 18.62
CA VAL A 315 -7.29 7.04 19.07
C VAL A 315 -7.58 7.98 20.23
N PHE A 316 -8.67 8.73 20.14
CA PHE A 316 -9.12 9.58 21.24
C PHE A 316 -10.42 9.04 21.81
N PRO A 317 -10.52 8.80 23.14
CA PRO A 317 -11.75 8.32 23.76
C PRO A 317 -12.89 9.35 23.69
N ARG A 318 -12.57 10.63 23.43
CA ARG A 318 -13.44 11.77 23.24
C ARG A 318 -12.83 12.65 22.15
N TRP A 319 -13.61 13.51 21.49
CA TRP A 319 -12.99 14.50 20.62
C TRP A 319 -12.06 15.42 21.42
N PRO A 320 -10.86 15.75 20.90
CA PRO A 320 -9.98 16.70 21.55
C PRO A 320 -10.64 18.09 21.60
N VAL A 321 -10.38 18.81 22.68
CA VAL A 321 -10.98 20.12 22.96
C VAL A 321 -9.88 21.12 23.25
N VAL A 322 -9.89 22.22 22.50
CA VAL A 322 -8.98 23.36 22.69
C VAL A 322 -9.75 24.52 23.31
N ALA A 323 -9.05 25.37 24.05
CA ALA A 323 -9.62 26.62 24.57
C ALA A 323 -9.26 27.76 23.60
N GLU A 324 -10.27 28.38 23.01
CA GLU A 324 -10.12 29.52 22.12
C GLU A 324 -10.90 30.69 22.71
N ASN A 325 -10.20 31.78 23.08
CA ASN A 325 -10.79 32.94 23.76
C ASN A 325 -11.61 32.57 25.03
N GLY A 326 -11.16 31.54 25.77
CA GLY A 326 -11.85 31.04 26.96
C GLY A 326 -13.03 30.12 26.69
N VAL A 327 -13.36 29.86 25.41
CA VAL A 327 -14.43 28.94 25.00
C VAL A 327 -13.84 27.60 24.61
N ALA A 328 -14.39 26.51 25.18
CA ALA A 328 -13.99 25.16 24.83
C ALA A 328 -14.59 24.76 23.47
N ARG A 329 -13.72 24.52 22.48
CA ARG A 329 -14.10 24.11 21.12
C ARG A 329 -13.54 22.72 20.80
N ILE A 330 -14.35 21.92 20.11
CA ILE A 330 -13.92 20.63 19.54
C ILE A 330 -12.88 20.93 18.44
N ALA A 331 -11.66 20.42 18.61
CA ALA A 331 -10.59 20.50 17.62
C ALA A 331 -10.72 19.32 16.66
N ALA A 332 -11.60 19.48 15.68
CA ALA A 332 -11.85 18.43 14.69
C ALA A 332 -10.96 18.56 13.45
N ASP A 333 -10.42 19.75 13.22
CA ASP A 333 -9.55 20.06 12.09
C ASP A 333 -8.14 20.37 12.63
N GLY A 334 -7.09 20.15 11.83
CA GLY A 334 -5.73 20.56 12.22
C GLY A 334 -5.04 19.69 13.28
N LEU A 335 -5.48 18.44 13.48
CA LEU A 335 -4.75 17.49 14.32
C LEU A 335 -3.43 17.09 13.65
N THR A 336 -2.33 17.25 14.38
CA THR A 336 -0.99 16.84 13.94
C THR A 336 -0.29 16.04 15.04
N ALA A 337 0.72 15.27 14.69
CA ALA A 337 1.54 14.55 15.66
C ALA A 337 3.01 14.58 15.26
N ARG A 338 3.88 14.48 16.26
CA ARG A 338 5.28 14.10 16.03
C ARG A 338 5.34 12.61 15.73
N ILE A 339 5.84 12.24 14.56
CA ILE A 339 5.92 10.85 14.11
C ILE A 339 7.38 10.49 13.87
N GLU A 340 7.85 9.45 14.55
CA GLU A 340 9.04 8.71 14.14
C GLU A 340 8.57 7.58 13.24
N GLY A 341 8.83 7.75 11.95
CA GLY A 341 8.26 6.96 10.88
C GLY A 341 8.77 5.53 10.83
N TRP A 342 9.04 5.06 9.62
CA TRP A 342 9.36 3.67 9.39
C TRP A 342 10.73 3.30 9.95
N ALA A 343 10.79 2.18 10.69
CA ALA A 343 12.03 1.61 11.21
C ALA A 343 12.29 0.21 10.64
N VAL A 344 13.56 -0.12 10.46
CA VAL A 344 14.04 -1.46 10.07
C VAL A 344 14.98 -1.93 11.19
N ASP A 345 14.70 -3.12 11.74
CA ASP A 345 15.45 -3.70 12.87
C ASP A 345 15.58 -2.74 14.08
N GLY A 346 14.55 -1.92 14.30
CA GLY A 346 14.48 -0.94 15.38
C GLY A 346 15.22 0.37 15.11
N ALA A 347 15.92 0.50 13.98
CA ALA A 347 16.57 1.74 13.57
C ALA A 347 15.66 2.56 12.65
N LEU A 348 15.53 3.85 12.93
CA LEU A 348 14.75 4.77 12.10
C LEU A 348 15.42 4.96 10.73
N ILE A 349 14.61 5.00 9.67
CA ILE A 349 15.10 5.30 8.32
C ILE A 349 15.36 6.80 8.22
N GLU A 350 16.62 7.20 8.35
CA GLU A 350 17.04 8.60 8.37
C GLU A 350 17.96 8.99 7.20
N SER A 351 18.18 8.09 6.24
CA SER A 351 18.98 8.40 5.05
C SER A 351 18.20 8.11 3.75
N PRO A 352 18.46 8.86 2.66
CA PRO A 352 17.87 8.55 1.36
C PRO A 352 18.25 7.16 0.85
N ARG A 353 19.44 6.66 1.22
CA ARG A 353 19.89 5.30 0.91
C ARG A 353 18.96 4.27 1.55
N ASP A 354 18.63 4.44 2.83
CA ASP A 354 17.77 3.52 3.57
C ASP A 354 16.32 3.60 3.07
N LEU A 355 15.84 4.79 2.70
CA LEU A 355 14.56 4.95 2.02
C LEU A 355 14.53 4.13 0.73
N ILE A 356 15.53 4.29 -0.14
CA ILE A 356 15.61 3.54 -1.40
C ILE A 356 15.65 2.03 -1.12
N ALA A 357 16.42 1.60 -0.12
CA ALA A 357 16.47 0.19 0.27
C ALA A 357 15.07 -0.33 0.63
N VAL A 358 14.29 0.41 1.42
CA VAL A 358 12.93 0.00 1.79
C VAL A 358 11.98 0.02 0.60
N LEU A 359 11.99 1.09 -0.21
CA LEU A 359 11.14 1.20 -1.40
C LEU A 359 11.42 0.08 -2.43
N LEU A 360 12.66 -0.40 -2.52
CA LEU A 360 13.03 -1.46 -3.45
C LEU A 360 12.85 -2.86 -2.85
N CYS A 361 13.08 -3.05 -1.56
CA CYS A 361 13.16 -4.39 -0.95
C CYS A 361 11.91 -4.81 -0.16
N ASP A 362 11.13 -3.87 0.38
CA ASP A 362 9.92 -4.24 1.12
C ASP A 362 8.86 -4.81 0.17
N ALA A 363 8.21 -5.89 0.61
CA ALA A 363 7.22 -6.62 -0.17
C ALA A 363 5.96 -5.79 -0.51
N ARG A 364 5.68 -4.71 0.26
CA ARG A 364 4.62 -3.75 -0.04
C ARG A 364 4.88 -2.95 -1.32
N PHE A 365 6.15 -2.82 -1.70
CA PHE A 365 6.57 -2.03 -2.85
C PHE A 365 7.03 -2.96 -3.98
N LEU A 366 8.34 -3.19 -4.12
CA LEU A 366 8.90 -4.03 -5.19
C LEU A 366 9.34 -5.42 -4.72
N GLY A 367 9.58 -5.62 -3.43
CA GLY A 367 10.00 -6.93 -2.90
C GLY A 367 11.30 -7.47 -3.51
N LEU A 368 12.22 -6.61 -3.97
CA LEU A 368 13.49 -7.07 -4.53
C LEU A 368 14.35 -7.67 -3.43
N ALA A 369 15.03 -8.78 -3.74
CA ALA A 369 16.03 -9.34 -2.85
C ALA A 369 17.15 -8.30 -2.61
N ALA A 370 17.49 -8.03 -1.34
CA ALA A 370 18.47 -7.02 -0.96
C ALA A 370 19.83 -7.18 -1.67
N ALA A 371 20.27 -8.42 -1.91
CA ALA A 371 21.51 -8.72 -2.63
C ALA A 371 21.53 -8.21 -4.09
N ARG A 372 20.38 -7.84 -4.66
CA ARG A 372 20.27 -7.28 -6.02
C ARG A 372 20.34 -5.76 -6.04
N VAL A 373 20.29 -5.09 -4.88
CA VAL A 373 20.31 -3.63 -4.78
C VAL A 373 21.73 -3.19 -4.45
N ASN A 374 22.41 -2.56 -5.42
CA ASN A 374 23.72 -1.96 -5.18
C ASN A 374 23.56 -0.62 -4.44
N LEU A 375 23.43 -0.68 -3.11
CA LEU A 375 23.35 0.52 -2.28
C LEU A 375 24.71 1.19 -2.04
N ALA A 376 25.82 0.51 -2.35
CA ALA A 376 27.16 1.04 -2.10
C ALA A 376 27.51 2.26 -2.96
N SER A 377 26.80 2.45 -4.08
CA SER A 377 26.92 3.64 -4.93
C SER A 377 26.15 4.86 -4.40
N LEU A 378 25.40 4.71 -3.31
CA LEU A 378 24.65 5.79 -2.65
C LEU A 378 25.39 6.16 -1.35
N GLN A 379 26.32 7.10 -1.44
CA GLN A 379 27.00 7.64 -0.26
C GLN A 379 26.22 8.85 0.24
N ALA A 380 25.57 8.74 1.40
CA ALA A 380 24.97 9.89 2.05
C ALA A 380 26.06 10.84 2.57
N ALA A 381 25.83 12.15 2.47
CA ALA A 381 26.60 13.12 3.25
C ALA A 381 26.37 12.85 4.75
N PRO A 382 27.42 12.87 5.60
CA PRO A 382 27.35 12.42 7.00
C PRO A 382 26.44 13.25 7.92
N GLU A 383 25.90 14.38 7.45
CA GLU A 383 25.07 15.30 8.25
C GLU A 383 23.60 15.37 7.84
N TYR A 384 23.17 14.58 6.84
CA TYR A 384 21.81 14.68 6.31
C TYR A 384 20.84 13.77 7.08
N ARG A 385 19.94 14.37 7.88
CA ARG A 385 18.79 13.67 8.48
C ARG A 385 17.60 13.75 7.55
N TYR A 386 17.24 12.62 6.97
CA TYR A 386 16.10 12.52 6.07
C TYR A 386 14.80 12.37 6.85
N ALA A 387 13.91 13.33 6.70
CA ALA A 387 12.53 13.26 7.19
C ALA A 387 11.59 13.54 6.02
N ARG A 388 10.66 12.62 5.75
CA ARG A 388 9.72 12.76 4.65
C ARG A 388 8.37 12.14 4.94
N ARG A 389 7.33 12.95 4.74
CA ARG A 389 5.95 12.50 4.62
C ARG A 389 5.60 12.37 3.14
N ILE A 390 5.00 11.25 2.76
CA ILE A 390 4.50 11.01 1.41
C ILE A 390 3.00 10.86 1.54
N ASP A 391 2.25 11.86 1.09
CA ASP A 391 0.78 11.93 1.20
C ASP A 391 0.12 12.33 -0.13
N GLY A 392 0.88 12.30 -1.22
CA GLY A 392 0.43 12.64 -2.56
C GLY A 392 0.30 11.44 -3.49
N ALA A 393 0.32 11.76 -4.79
CA ALA A 393 0.16 10.82 -5.89
C ALA A 393 1.50 10.25 -6.40
N GLU A 394 2.59 10.43 -5.65
CA GLU A 394 3.92 10.05 -6.09
C GLU A 394 3.98 8.56 -6.40
N THR A 395 4.58 8.27 -7.55
CA THR A 395 4.88 6.90 -7.93
C THR A 395 6.14 6.43 -7.22
N LEU A 396 6.30 5.13 -7.09
CA LEU A 396 7.50 4.55 -6.50
C LEU A 396 8.78 5.02 -7.23
N ARG A 397 8.70 5.17 -8.55
CA ARG A 397 9.79 5.71 -9.37
C ARG A 397 10.14 7.15 -8.99
N ASP A 398 9.14 8.01 -8.79
CA ASP A 398 9.37 9.41 -8.41
C ASP A 398 10.13 9.49 -7.08
N LEU A 399 9.74 8.65 -6.11
CA LEU A 399 10.35 8.61 -4.79
C LEU A 399 11.79 8.11 -4.83
N VAL A 400 12.06 7.02 -5.55
CA VAL A 400 13.41 6.49 -5.70
C VAL A 400 14.32 7.50 -6.41
N LEU A 401 13.82 8.18 -7.45
CA LEU A 401 14.58 9.21 -8.16
C LEU A 401 14.84 10.45 -7.30
N SER A 402 13.86 10.88 -6.49
CA SER A 402 14.01 11.98 -5.54
C SER A 402 15.09 11.67 -4.51
N ALA A 403 14.97 10.52 -3.84
CA ALA A 403 15.94 10.09 -2.83
C ALA A 403 17.35 9.90 -3.42
N ALA A 404 17.45 9.41 -4.66
CA ALA A 404 18.74 9.24 -5.32
C ALA A 404 19.41 10.56 -5.70
N ARG A 405 18.62 11.63 -5.94
CA ARG A 405 19.15 12.99 -6.15
C ARG A 405 19.63 13.60 -4.85
N GLU A 406 18.92 13.38 -3.75
CA GLU A 406 19.28 13.86 -2.42
C GLU A 406 20.51 13.13 -1.84
N ALA A 407 20.80 11.92 -2.33
CA ALA A 407 21.97 11.13 -1.96
C ALA A 407 23.27 11.52 -2.70
N ARG A 408 23.23 12.48 -3.63
CA ARG A 408 24.40 12.95 -4.41
C ARG A 408 24.74 14.38 -4.03
#